data_AF-A0A2V9UWI4-F1
#
_entry.id   AF-A0A2V9UWI4-F1
#
_cell.length_a   1.000
_cell.length_b   1.000
_cell.length_c   1.000
_cell.angle_alpha   90.00
_cell.angle_beta   90.00
_cell.angle_gamma   90.00
#
_symmetry.space_group_name_H-M   'P 1'
#
loop_
_entity.id
_entity.type
_entity.pdbx_description
1 polymer ?
#
loop_
_entity_poly.entity_id
_entity_poly.type
_entity_poly.pdbx_seq_one_letter_code
_entity_poly.pdbx_strand_id
1 'polypeptide(L)'
;MDHNEAVRLKTTERYLLQELDPEQLEQFEEHFFDCPECALDVRTTAKFLQQAKHVLAEPDQPERKKTASARQPWFAWLKPAFALPVMAALLVIIGYQNLVTVPNLQSSLHRPQVLPWASVNVGTWGAGGPVVTTASGKGFLLFVRIPPDGAYARYTTDLYNPAGKLEWSLNFPATAGQDQWPLQVPGAAWQAGTYTLVVH
;
A
#
# COMPACT_ATOMS: atom_id res chain seq x y z
N MET A 1 27.56 1.93 46.70
CA MET A 1 27.24 2.85 45.58
C MET A 1 25.83 2.56 45.09
N ASP A 2 25.06 3.59 44.76
CA ASP A 2 23.72 3.45 44.12
C ASP A 2 23.83 3.55 42.59
N HIS A 3 22.85 3.01 41.85
CA HIS A 3 22.82 3.04 40.39
C HIS A 3 22.90 4.48 39.84
N ASN A 4 22.14 5.42 40.44
CA ASN A 4 22.13 6.81 40.01
C ASN A 4 23.48 7.51 40.27
N GLU A 5 24.18 7.10 41.33
CA GLU A 5 25.54 7.56 41.61
C GLU A 5 26.53 7.01 40.57
N ALA A 6 26.42 5.73 40.20
CA ALA A 6 27.24 5.08 39.18
C ALA A 6 27.10 5.76 37.81
N VAL A 7 25.86 6.07 37.40
CA VAL A 7 25.57 6.78 36.15
C VAL A 7 26.10 8.21 36.19
N ARG A 8 25.87 8.94 37.29
CA ARG A 8 26.32 10.34 37.41
C ARG A 8 27.85 10.47 37.38
N LEU A 9 28.56 9.54 38.01
CA LEU A 9 30.02 9.52 38.06
C LEU A 9 30.66 8.83 36.85
N LYS A 10 29.85 8.29 35.92
CA LYS A 10 30.32 7.51 34.77
C LYS A 10 31.25 6.36 35.20
N THR A 11 30.86 5.70 36.28
CA THR A 11 31.70 4.68 36.92
C THR A 11 31.91 3.49 35.99
N THR A 12 30.92 3.16 35.15
CA THR A 12 31.01 2.11 34.12
C THR A 12 32.09 2.39 33.08
N GLU A 13 32.15 3.60 32.55
CA GLU A 13 33.15 4.00 31.55
C GLU A 13 34.54 4.07 32.17
N ARG A 14 34.65 4.65 33.37
CA ARG A 14 35.91 4.71 34.12
C ARG A 14 36.42 3.33 34.52
N TYR A 15 35.52 2.39 34.85
CA TYR A 15 35.85 0.99 35.10
C TYR A 15 36.50 0.34 33.87
N LEU A 16 35.87 0.49 32.69
CA LEU A 16 36.39 -0.09 31.44
C LEU A 16 37.67 0.59 30.92
N LEU A 17 37.90 1.86 31.27
CA LEU A 17 39.11 2.61 30.95
C LEU A 17 40.22 2.47 32.00
N GLN A 18 39.99 1.72 33.09
CA GLN A 18 40.93 1.56 34.22
C GLN A 18 41.28 2.88 34.94
N GLU A 19 40.30 3.79 35.05
CA GLU A 19 40.44 5.13 35.66
C GLU A 19 39.74 5.24 37.03
N LEU A 20 39.47 4.11 37.69
CA LEU A 20 38.89 4.07 39.03
C LEU A 20 39.97 3.93 40.10
N ASP A 21 39.79 4.65 41.20
CA ASP A 21 40.60 4.47 42.41
C ASP A 21 40.28 3.10 43.05
N PRO A 22 41.22 2.48 43.78
CA PRO A 22 41.02 1.15 44.36
C PRO A 22 39.76 1.03 45.23
N GLU A 23 39.45 2.06 46.01
CA GLU A 23 38.26 2.12 46.87
C GLU A 23 36.95 2.22 46.05
N GLN A 24 36.98 2.95 44.92
CA GLN A 24 35.84 3.09 44.02
C GLN A 24 35.60 1.81 43.21
N LEU A 25 36.66 1.09 42.88
CA LEU A 25 36.60 -0.17 42.16
C LEU A 25 35.91 -1.25 43.00
N GLU A 26 36.33 -1.44 44.25
CA GLU A 26 35.68 -2.41 45.16
C GLU A 26 34.19 -2.09 45.34
N GLN A 27 33.86 -0.81 45.55
CA GLN A 27 32.48 -0.37 45.73
C GLN A 27 31.63 -0.54 44.44
N PHE A 28 32.24 -0.37 43.27
CA PHE A 28 31.57 -0.59 41.98
C PHE A 28 31.37 -2.07 41.69
N GLU A 29 32.35 -2.91 42.00
CA GLU A 29 32.26 -4.36 41.80
C GLU A 29 31.19 -4.99 42.67
N GLU A 30 31.08 -4.60 43.95
CA GLU A 30 30.01 -5.06 44.84
C GLU A 30 28.62 -4.74 44.25
N HIS A 31 28.43 -3.51 43.76
CA HIS A 31 27.17 -3.10 43.12
C HIS A 31 26.92 -3.77 41.76
N PHE A 32 27.97 -4.00 40.97
CA PHE A 32 27.88 -4.58 39.63
C PHE A 32 27.25 -5.98 39.65
N PHE A 33 27.50 -6.77 40.70
CA PHE A 33 26.90 -8.10 40.84
C PHE A 33 25.39 -8.05 41.18
N ASP A 34 24.95 -7.02 41.91
CA ASP A 34 23.58 -6.92 42.40
C ASP A 34 22.66 -6.07 41.48
N CYS A 35 23.23 -5.23 40.60
CA CYS A 35 22.46 -4.36 39.73
C CYS A 35 22.48 -4.82 38.25
N PRO A 36 21.35 -5.31 37.70
CA PRO A 36 21.29 -5.79 36.32
C PRO A 36 21.49 -4.66 35.28
N GLU A 37 21.14 -3.42 35.61
CA GLU A 37 21.30 -2.26 34.72
C GLU A 37 22.78 -1.91 34.56
N CYS A 38 23.52 -1.80 35.66
CA CYS A 38 24.97 -1.58 35.63
C CYS A 38 25.71 -2.72 34.92
N ALA A 39 25.27 -3.98 35.12
CA ALA A 39 25.83 -5.12 34.39
C ALA A 39 25.58 -5.04 32.87
N LEU A 40 24.41 -4.57 32.45
CA LEU A 40 24.08 -4.36 31.04
C LEU A 40 24.91 -3.23 30.42
N ASP A 41 25.10 -2.13 31.14
CA ASP A 41 25.88 -0.97 30.69
C ASP A 41 27.36 -1.32 30.48
N VAL A 42 27.95 -2.09 31.40
CA VAL A 42 29.34 -2.58 31.26
C VAL A 42 29.46 -3.46 30.01
N ARG A 43 28.53 -4.39 29.79
CA ARG A 43 28.55 -5.26 28.59
C ARG A 43 28.40 -4.49 27.30
N THR A 44 27.52 -3.50 27.28
CA THR A 44 27.24 -2.68 26.10
C THR A 44 28.43 -1.79 25.75
N THR A 45 29.01 -1.14 26.75
CA THR A 45 30.16 -0.26 26.59
C THR A 45 31.42 -1.04 26.23
N ALA A 46 31.62 -2.25 26.77
CA ALA A 46 32.73 -3.12 26.39
C ALA A 46 32.66 -3.52 24.90
N LYS A 47 31.47 -3.87 24.40
CA LYS A 47 31.26 -4.16 22.96
C LYS A 47 31.53 -2.93 22.09
N PHE A 48 31.08 -1.76 22.53
CA PHE A 48 31.36 -0.51 21.83
C PHE A 48 32.86 -0.23 21.74
N LEU A 49 33.58 -0.34 22.85
CA LEU A 49 35.03 -0.12 22.88
C LEU A 49 35.80 -1.11 21.99
N GLN A 50 35.38 -2.37 21.95
CA GLN A 50 35.98 -3.37 21.05
C GLN A 50 35.85 -2.95 19.58
N GLN A 51 34.65 -2.52 19.17
CA GLN A 51 34.41 -2.09 17.80
C GLN A 51 35.09 -0.75 17.48
N ALA A 52 35.07 0.19 18.41
CA ALA A 52 35.74 1.48 18.28
C ALA A 52 37.25 1.29 18.09
N LYS A 53 37.88 0.40 18.87
CA LYS A 53 39.31 0.06 18.69
C LYS A 53 39.58 -0.50 17.29
N HIS A 54 38.71 -1.35 16.74
CA HIS A 54 38.88 -1.85 15.38
C HIS A 54 38.77 -0.75 14.33
N VAL A 55 37.75 0.11 14.40
CA VAL A 55 37.54 1.20 13.44
C VAL A 55 38.66 2.25 13.52
N LEU A 56 39.16 2.53 14.73
CA LEU A 56 40.22 3.51 14.96
C LEU A 56 41.63 2.96 14.72
N ALA A 57 41.84 1.65 14.86
CA ALA A 57 43.11 0.98 14.56
C ALA A 57 43.27 0.65 13.08
N GLU A 58 42.20 0.77 12.28
CA GLU A 58 42.32 0.71 10.83
C GLU A 58 43.25 1.86 10.40
N PRO A 59 44.45 1.54 9.89
CA PRO A 59 45.43 2.57 9.57
C PRO A 59 44.79 3.54 8.59
N ASP A 60 44.97 4.83 8.89
CA ASP A 60 44.55 5.94 8.05
C ASP A 60 44.87 5.58 6.60
N GLN A 61 43.84 5.16 5.85
CA GLN A 61 44.00 4.79 4.46
C GLN A 61 44.64 6.01 3.83
N PRO A 62 45.85 5.88 3.24
CA PRO A 62 46.72 7.00 2.94
C PRO A 62 45.86 8.06 2.31
N GLU A 63 45.70 9.20 3.01
CA GLU A 63 44.75 10.27 2.67
C GLU A 63 44.58 10.23 1.18
N ARG A 64 43.49 9.60 0.74
CA ARG A 64 43.30 9.31 -0.67
C ARG A 64 43.23 10.70 -1.23
N LYS A 65 44.33 11.18 -1.82
CA LYS A 65 44.42 12.53 -2.39
C LYS A 65 43.10 12.64 -3.08
N LYS A 66 42.27 13.59 -2.63
CA LYS A 66 41.03 13.88 -3.31
C LYS A 66 41.48 14.50 -4.63
N THR A 67 42.08 13.72 -5.54
CA THR A 67 41.69 13.76 -6.94
C THR A 67 40.20 13.77 -6.79
N ALA A 68 39.60 14.94 -7.04
CA ALA A 68 38.18 15.06 -7.17
C ALA A 68 37.82 13.88 -8.07
N SER A 69 37.31 12.83 -7.45
CA SER A 69 36.50 11.86 -8.15
C SER A 69 35.40 12.78 -8.59
N ALA A 70 35.54 13.28 -9.82
CA ALA A 70 34.42 13.70 -10.61
C ALA A 70 33.53 12.49 -10.47
N ARG A 71 32.61 12.56 -9.50
CA ARG A 71 31.61 11.55 -9.24
C ARG A 71 31.08 11.32 -10.62
N GLN A 72 31.49 10.23 -11.25
CA GLN A 72 31.02 9.91 -12.57
C GLN A 72 29.53 9.83 -12.34
N PRO A 73 28.76 10.84 -12.81
CA PRO A 73 27.40 10.94 -12.37
C PRO A 73 26.80 9.63 -12.85
N TRP A 74 26.03 8.94 -12.02
CA TRP A 74 25.39 7.71 -12.47
C TRP A 74 24.55 7.95 -13.74
N PHE A 75 24.23 9.23 -14.02
CA PHE A 75 23.67 9.78 -15.24
C PHE A 75 24.66 10.10 -16.39
N ALA A 76 25.96 9.80 -16.30
CA ALA A 76 26.89 9.99 -17.42
C ALA A 76 26.64 9.00 -18.57
N TRP A 77 25.89 7.91 -18.30
CA TRP A 77 25.37 7.05 -19.35
C TRP A 77 24.16 7.67 -20.08
N LEU A 78 23.46 8.63 -19.46
CA LEU A 78 22.53 9.51 -20.15
C LEU A 78 23.34 10.55 -20.94
N LYS A 79 24.03 10.09 -21.98
CA LYS A 79 24.61 10.98 -22.99
C LYS A 79 23.49 11.90 -23.49
N PRO A 80 23.71 13.22 -23.59
CA PRO A 80 22.67 14.19 -23.96
C PRO A 80 22.05 13.89 -25.33
N ALA A 81 22.78 13.21 -26.22
CA ALA A 81 22.28 12.75 -27.51
C ALA A 81 21.13 11.73 -27.42
N PHE A 82 21.04 10.92 -26.36
CA PHE A 82 19.98 9.92 -26.15
C PHE A 82 18.94 10.36 -25.11
N ALA A 83 19.35 11.09 -24.08
CA ALA A 83 18.44 11.56 -23.04
C ALA A 83 17.40 12.55 -23.58
N LEU A 84 17.79 13.41 -24.53
CA LEU A 84 16.93 14.45 -25.08
C LEU A 84 15.77 13.92 -25.94
N PRO A 85 15.98 12.99 -26.91
CA PRO A 85 14.85 12.43 -27.66
C PRO A 85 13.95 11.54 -26.80
N VAL A 86 14.50 10.77 -25.85
CA VAL A 86 13.69 9.92 -24.95
C VAL A 86 12.83 10.77 -24.01
N MET A 87 13.39 11.82 -23.43
CA MET A 87 12.66 12.76 -22.59
C MET A 87 11.59 13.52 -23.38
N ALA A 88 11.89 13.95 -24.61
CA ALA A 88 10.91 14.58 -25.49
C ALA A 88 9.75 13.62 -25.82
N ALA A 89 10.04 12.37 -26.16
CA ALA A 89 9.01 11.36 -26.41
C ALA A 89 8.15 11.09 -25.17
N LEU A 90 8.76 10.95 -23.99
CA LEU A 90 8.04 10.79 -22.72
C LEU A 90 7.16 12.00 -22.41
N LEU A 91 7.65 13.22 -22.62
CA LEU A 91 6.86 14.44 -22.43
C LEU A 91 5.69 14.53 -23.40
N VAL A 92 5.86 14.10 -24.66
CA VAL A 92 4.76 14.01 -25.62
C VAL A 92 3.71 12.98 -25.17
N ILE A 93 4.14 11.81 -24.69
CA ILE A 93 3.23 10.76 -24.19
C ILE A 93 2.49 11.23 -22.93
N ILE A 94 3.18 11.86 -21.99
CA ILE A 94 2.58 12.41 -20.76
C ILE A 94 1.64 13.57 -21.10
N GLY A 95 2.07 14.48 -21.99
CA GLY A 95 1.25 15.60 -22.47
C GLY A 95 -0.01 15.12 -23.17
N TYR A 96 0.09 14.13 -24.07
CA TYR A 96 -1.07 13.55 -24.74
C TYR A 96 -2.03 12.88 -23.75
N GLN A 97 -1.50 12.12 -22.79
CA GLN A 97 -2.33 11.50 -21.76
C GLN A 97 -3.07 12.54 -20.92
N ASN A 98 -2.37 13.59 -20.49
CA ASN A 98 -2.93 14.59 -19.57
C ASN A 98 -3.88 15.58 -20.27
N LEU A 99 -3.60 15.98 -21.52
CA LEU A 99 -4.41 16.97 -22.25
C LEU A 99 -5.53 16.37 -23.09
N VAL A 100 -5.46 15.09 -23.47
CA VAL A 100 -6.46 14.48 -24.37
C VAL A 100 -7.17 13.32 -23.71
N THR A 101 -6.45 12.31 -23.23
CA THR A 101 -7.10 11.08 -22.75
C THR A 101 -7.82 11.31 -21.42
N VAL A 102 -7.15 11.92 -20.43
CA VAL A 102 -7.75 12.19 -19.11
C VAL A 102 -8.97 13.11 -19.20
N PRO A 103 -8.94 14.28 -19.86
CA PRO A 103 -10.11 15.15 -19.93
C PRO A 103 -11.23 14.53 -20.77
N ASN A 104 -10.94 13.73 -21.81
CA ASN A 104 -11.97 13.05 -22.57
C ASN A 104 -12.66 11.94 -21.75
N LEU A 105 -11.89 11.19 -20.95
CA LEU A 105 -12.43 10.22 -19.99
C LEU A 105 -13.25 10.92 -18.90
N GLN A 106 -12.75 12.02 -18.33
CA GLN A 106 -13.49 12.82 -17.34
C GLN A 106 -14.76 13.43 -17.93
N SER A 107 -14.71 13.94 -19.17
CA SER A 107 -15.88 14.48 -19.86
C SER A 107 -16.92 13.39 -20.14
N SER A 108 -16.46 12.15 -20.40
CA SER A 108 -17.35 11.00 -20.58
C SER A 108 -18.01 10.57 -19.26
N LEU A 109 -17.32 10.69 -18.13
CA LEU A 109 -17.87 10.43 -16.80
C LEU A 109 -18.83 11.52 -16.32
N HIS A 110 -18.55 12.80 -16.62
CA HIS A 110 -19.38 13.93 -16.20
C HIS A 110 -20.52 14.28 -17.17
N ARG A 111 -20.75 13.46 -18.21
CA ARG A 111 -21.95 13.59 -19.03
C ARG A 111 -23.13 12.96 -18.27
N PRO A 112 -24.10 13.75 -17.78
CA PRO A 112 -25.29 13.19 -17.19
C PRO A 112 -26.00 12.35 -18.26
N GLN A 113 -25.96 11.03 -18.10
CA GLN A 113 -26.62 10.11 -18.99
C GLN A 113 -27.87 9.57 -18.31
N VAL A 114 -29.00 9.67 -18.99
CA VAL A 114 -30.23 8.98 -18.60
C VAL A 114 -30.07 7.53 -19.03
N LEU A 115 -29.79 6.67 -18.05
CA LEU A 115 -29.74 5.22 -18.26
C LEU A 115 -31.15 4.65 -18.09
N PRO A 116 -31.59 3.74 -18.97
CA PRO A 116 -32.81 3.00 -18.72
C PRO A 116 -32.63 2.20 -17.43
N TRP A 117 -33.68 2.15 -16.61
CA TRP A 117 -33.66 1.43 -15.35
C TRP A 117 -34.85 0.50 -15.22
N ALA A 118 -34.67 -0.58 -14.47
CA ALA A 118 -35.74 -1.51 -14.10
C ALA A 118 -35.52 -2.06 -12.70
N SER A 119 -36.60 -2.45 -12.02
CA SER A 119 -36.54 -3.11 -10.73
C SER A 119 -36.82 -4.60 -10.85
N VAL A 120 -36.03 -5.41 -10.15
CA VAL A 120 -36.18 -6.87 -10.09
C VAL A 120 -36.29 -7.26 -8.63
N ASN A 121 -37.36 -7.98 -8.29
CA ASN A 121 -37.55 -8.51 -6.95
C ASN A 121 -37.09 -9.97 -6.93
N VAL A 122 -36.14 -10.33 -6.07
CA VAL A 122 -35.66 -11.71 -5.95
C VAL A 122 -36.76 -12.66 -5.44
N GLY A 123 -37.80 -12.13 -4.81
CA GLY A 123 -38.95 -12.90 -4.32
C GLY A 123 -40.02 -13.26 -5.36
N THR A 124 -40.00 -12.67 -6.56
CA THR A 124 -40.99 -12.98 -7.62
C THR A 124 -40.40 -13.98 -8.60
N TRP A 125 -40.36 -15.25 -8.20
CA TRP A 125 -39.94 -16.35 -9.06
C TRP A 125 -40.99 -16.57 -10.17
N GLY A 126 -40.57 -16.51 -11.44
CA GLY A 126 -41.40 -16.91 -12.59
C GLY A 126 -42.40 -15.88 -13.13
N ALA A 127 -42.50 -14.69 -12.54
CA ALA A 127 -43.16 -13.56 -13.20
C ALA A 127 -42.18 -12.98 -14.22
N GLY A 128 -42.52 -13.00 -15.51
CA GLY A 128 -41.65 -12.49 -16.58
C GLY A 128 -40.97 -11.18 -16.18
N GLY A 129 -39.63 -11.19 -16.15
CA GLY A 129 -38.84 -10.07 -15.65
C GLY A 129 -39.09 -8.77 -16.43
N PRO A 130 -38.67 -7.62 -15.89
CA PRO A 130 -38.87 -6.34 -16.56
C PRO A 130 -38.15 -6.32 -17.92
N VAL A 131 -38.84 -5.80 -18.94
CA VAL A 131 -38.24 -5.62 -20.28
C VAL A 131 -37.45 -4.31 -20.27
N VAL A 132 -36.13 -4.39 -20.43
CA VAL A 132 -35.25 -3.22 -20.54
C VAL A 132 -34.85 -3.04 -22.01
N THR A 133 -35.18 -1.88 -22.58
CA THR A 133 -34.73 -1.52 -23.93
C THR A 133 -33.53 -0.58 -23.79
N THR A 134 -32.35 -1.03 -24.22
CA THR A 134 -31.11 -0.23 -24.24
C THR A 134 -30.53 -0.17 -25.66
N ALA A 135 -29.80 0.92 -25.95
CA ALA A 135 -29.04 1.01 -27.19
C ALA A 135 -27.77 0.15 -27.09
N SER A 136 -27.35 -0.44 -28.22
CA SER A 136 -26.11 -1.21 -28.29
C SER A 136 -24.92 -0.39 -27.76
N GLY A 137 -24.15 -0.98 -26.83
CA GLY A 137 -23.01 -0.32 -26.18
C GLY A 137 -23.35 0.66 -25.05
N LYS A 138 -24.63 0.86 -24.70
CA LYS A 138 -25.05 1.62 -23.50
C LYS A 138 -25.45 0.67 -22.38
N GLY A 139 -24.97 0.97 -21.17
CA GLY A 139 -25.34 0.25 -19.96
C GLY A 139 -26.78 0.56 -19.52
N PHE A 140 -27.22 -0.13 -18.49
CA PHE A 140 -28.52 0.09 -17.85
C PHE A 140 -28.41 -0.12 -16.34
N LEU A 141 -29.38 0.40 -15.59
CA LEU A 141 -29.43 0.26 -14.13
C LEU A 141 -30.50 -0.76 -13.72
N LEU A 142 -30.12 -1.72 -12.88
CA LEU A 142 -31.04 -2.71 -12.32
C LEU A 142 -31.13 -2.50 -10.82
N PHE A 143 -32.33 -2.22 -10.32
CA PHE A 143 -32.60 -2.15 -8.89
C PHE A 143 -33.04 -3.53 -8.40
N VAL A 144 -32.11 -4.26 -7.80
CA VAL A 144 -32.39 -5.61 -7.30
C VAL A 144 -32.80 -5.51 -5.84
N ARG A 145 -34.00 -6.00 -5.53
CA ARG A 145 -34.49 -6.07 -4.17
C ARG A 145 -34.12 -7.41 -3.55
N ILE A 146 -33.18 -7.37 -2.61
CA ILE A 146 -32.69 -8.53 -1.85
C ILE A 146 -33.17 -8.33 -0.41
N PRO A 147 -34.04 -9.21 0.13
CA PRO A 147 -34.46 -9.12 1.52
C PRO A 147 -33.24 -9.10 2.46
N PRO A 148 -33.23 -8.25 3.48
CA PRO A 148 -32.11 -8.13 4.40
C PRO A 148 -32.09 -9.35 5.31
N ASP A 149 -31.36 -10.39 4.90
CA ASP A 149 -31.09 -11.54 5.74
C ASP A 149 -29.72 -11.37 6.40
N GLY A 150 -29.67 -11.37 7.73
CA GLY A 150 -28.44 -11.25 8.51
C GLY A 150 -27.51 -12.47 8.37
N ALA A 151 -27.94 -13.49 7.63
CA ALA A 151 -27.17 -14.71 7.37
C ALA A 151 -26.01 -14.53 6.38
N TYR A 152 -26.03 -13.49 5.53
CA TYR A 152 -25.04 -13.32 4.45
C TYR A 152 -24.20 -12.06 4.66
N ALA A 153 -22.88 -12.17 4.52
CA ALA A 153 -21.95 -11.04 4.62
C ALA A 153 -21.75 -10.31 3.28
N ARG A 154 -21.96 -11.01 2.16
CA ARG A 154 -21.76 -10.52 0.79
C ARG A 154 -22.72 -11.22 -0.16
N TYR A 155 -23.12 -10.52 -1.21
CA TYR A 155 -23.89 -11.08 -2.31
C TYR A 155 -23.08 -11.07 -3.60
N THR A 156 -23.26 -12.09 -4.42
CA THR A 156 -22.73 -12.14 -5.79
C THR A 156 -23.87 -12.25 -6.79
N THR A 157 -23.92 -11.33 -7.76
CA THR A 157 -24.94 -11.32 -8.79
C THR A 157 -24.35 -11.72 -10.12
N ASP A 158 -24.80 -12.85 -10.64
CA ASP A 158 -24.36 -13.44 -11.90
C ASP A 158 -25.44 -13.26 -12.97
N LEU A 159 -25.08 -12.64 -14.08
CA LEU A 159 -25.96 -12.41 -15.23
C LEU A 159 -25.62 -13.40 -16.34
N TYR A 160 -26.57 -14.28 -16.64
CA TYR A 160 -26.48 -15.26 -17.70
C TYR A 160 -27.22 -14.78 -18.94
N ASN A 161 -26.61 -15.00 -20.10
CA ASN A 161 -27.20 -14.68 -21.39
C ASN A 161 -28.25 -15.72 -21.83
N PRO A 162 -28.96 -15.49 -22.95
CA PRO A 162 -29.96 -16.43 -23.46
C PRO A 162 -29.38 -17.82 -23.81
N ALA A 163 -28.07 -17.91 -24.06
CA ALA A 163 -27.36 -19.17 -24.30
C ALA A 163 -26.84 -19.85 -23.02
N GLY A 164 -27.15 -19.30 -21.83
CA GLY A 164 -26.71 -19.81 -20.53
C GLY A 164 -25.25 -19.53 -20.18
N LYS A 165 -24.57 -18.63 -20.91
CA LYS A 165 -23.19 -18.21 -20.61
C LYS A 165 -23.20 -17.02 -19.65
N LEU A 166 -22.35 -17.08 -18.63
CA LEU A 166 -22.10 -15.95 -17.73
C LEU A 166 -21.47 -14.79 -18.52
N GLU A 167 -22.16 -13.65 -18.58
CA GLU A 167 -21.67 -12.43 -19.26
C GLU A 167 -21.20 -11.36 -18.29
N TRP A 168 -21.70 -11.35 -17.06
CA TRP A 168 -21.33 -10.35 -16.07
C TRP A 168 -21.54 -10.88 -14.65
N SER A 169 -20.63 -10.52 -13.75
CA SER A 169 -20.72 -10.83 -12.33
C SER A 169 -20.30 -9.62 -11.51
N LEU A 170 -21.01 -9.35 -10.41
CA LEU A 170 -20.69 -8.29 -9.47
C LEU A 170 -20.84 -8.77 -8.04
N ASN A 171 -19.89 -8.40 -7.19
CA ASN A 171 -19.90 -8.73 -5.77
C ASN A 171 -19.99 -7.45 -4.94
N PHE A 172 -20.94 -7.40 -4.01
CA PHE A 172 -21.14 -6.27 -3.08
C PHE A 172 -21.42 -6.77 -1.65
N PRO A 173 -21.03 -5.98 -0.63
CA PRO A 173 -21.26 -6.36 0.77
C PRO A 173 -22.76 -6.33 1.10
N ALA A 174 -23.20 -7.19 2.01
CA ALA A 174 -24.54 -7.10 2.58
C ALA A 174 -24.56 -5.97 3.62
N THR A 175 -25.36 -4.93 3.38
CA THR A 175 -25.52 -3.81 4.31
C THR A 175 -26.84 -3.95 5.07
N ALA A 176 -26.78 -3.96 6.39
CA ALA A 176 -27.97 -4.03 7.25
C ALA A 176 -28.91 -2.83 6.98
N GLY A 177 -30.19 -3.11 6.72
CA GLY A 177 -31.21 -2.11 6.43
C GLY A 177 -31.26 -1.63 4.96
N GLN A 178 -30.44 -2.17 4.07
CA GLN A 178 -30.51 -1.88 2.64
C GLN A 178 -31.14 -3.05 1.85
N ASP A 179 -32.40 -2.87 1.47
CA ASP A 179 -33.17 -3.88 0.74
C ASP A 179 -33.04 -3.77 -0.78
N GLN A 180 -32.56 -2.64 -1.30
CA GLN A 180 -32.49 -2.35 -2.72
C GLN A 180 -31.07 -1.98 -3.15
N TRP A 181 -30.57 -2.68 -4.15
CA TRP A 181 -29.21 -2.56 -4.66
C TRP A 181 -29.22 -2.01 -6.08
N PRO A 182 -28.62 -0.83 -6.34
CA PRO A 182 -28.43 -0.33 -7.69
C PRO A 182 -27.26 -1.07 -8.34
N LEU A 183 -27.56 -1.97 -9.26
CA LEU A 183 -26.57 -2.68 -10.07
C LEU A 183 -26.43 -1.99 -11.42
N GLN A 184 -25.23 -1.51 -11.73
CA GLN A 184 -24.94 -0.94 -13.04
C GLN A 184 -24.41 -2.02 -13.98
N VAL A 185 -25.23 -2.42 -14.95
CA VAL A 185 -24.82 -3.36 -15.99
C VAL A 185 -24.08 -2.56 -17.09
N PRO A 186 -22.82 -2.91 -17.42
CA PRO A 186 -22.03 -2.15 -18.38
C PRO A 186 -22.62 -2.20 -19.79
N GLY A 187 -22.29 -1.22 -20.61
CA GLY A 187 -22.67 -1.23 -22.02
C GLY A 187 -21.79 -2.18 -22.82
N ALA A 188 -22.23 -3.41 -23.02
CA ALA A 188 -21.62 -4.36 -23.94
C ALA A 188 -22.49 -4.55 -25.19
N ALA A 189 -21.99 -5.31 -26.17
CA ALA A 189 -22.78 -5.77 -27.31
C ALA A 189 -23.73 -6.90 -26.87
N TRP A 190 -24.73 -6.56 -26.06
CA TRP A 190 -25.74 -7.48 -25.55
C TRP A 190 -26.61 -8.00 -26.69
N GLN A 191 -26.91 -9.29 -26.69
CA GLN A 191 -27.84 -9.89 -27.64
C GLN A 191 -29.28 -9.63 -27.21
N ALA A 192 -30.21 -9.51 -28.15
CA ALA A 192 -31.63 -9.44 -27.80
C ALA A 192 -32.09 -10.81 -27.28
N GLY A 193 -32.65 -10.86 -26.07
CA GLY A 193 -33.20 -12.09 -25.51
C GLY A 193 -33.46 -12.01 -24.01
N THR A 194 -33.81 -13.15 -23.43
CA THR A 194 -34.07 -13.27 -21.99
C THR A 194 -32.76 -13.55 -21.25
N TYR A 195 -32.43 -12.66 -20.32
CA TYR A 195 -31.30 -12.80 -19.42
C TYR A 195 -31.78 -13.28 -18.04
N THR A 196 -30.98 -14.13 -17.41
CA THR A 196 -31.28 -14.65 -16.06
C THR A 196 -30.27 -14.09 -15.08
N LEU A 197 -30.75 -13.39 -14.06
CA LEU A 197 -29.93 -12.93 -12.95
C LEU A 197 -30.04 -13.92 -11.78
N VAL A 198 -28.90 -14.43 -11.32
CA VAL A 198 -28.81 -15.29 -10.15
C VAL A 198 -28.08 -14.55 -9.04
N VAL A 199 -28.58 -14.63 -7.82
CA VAL A 199 -27.98 -14.01 -6.63
C VAL A 199 -27.53 -15.13 -5.69
N HIS A 200 -26.28 -15.05 -5.27
CA HIS A 200 -25.62 -15.96 -4.32
C HIS A 200 -25.25 -15.22 -3.04
#